data_AF-A0AAI9KV82-F1
#
_entry.id   AF-A0AAI9KV82-F1
#
_cell.length_a   1.000
_cell.length_b   1.000
_cell.length_c   1.000
_cell.angle_alpha   90.00
_cell.angle_beta   90.00
_cell.angle_gamma   90.00
#
_symmetry.space_group_name_H-M   'P 1'
#
loop_
_entity.id
_entity.type
_entity.pdbx_description
1 polymer ?
#
loop_
_entity_poly.entity_id
_entity_poly.type
_entity_poly.pdbx_seq_one_letter_code
_entity_poly.pdbx_strand_id
1 'polypeptide(L)'
;MFMRALVERAIALRLKECLPDAHGLAGFEQVLLQDGSSFALHPQLAEHFPGRFNKHSPAAVECHMTMSLLDQSPISMSITADTESERKHLPAANSLNNKLLLADAGYISREYFADVTKAKGSYLVRGSQNLNPKVQAAYRQDGREMPKLLGKKLKDIDRRSCRAEVLDLDVSSGKYKYRLIRRWFAEEKRFCIWMTNLPRERWPAEKVMALYRCRWQIELLFKELKSHNRLKAFATRQKAIAEGLIWASLLALLVKRRLALTLIGSAELSMLKIAKNSALWLMPILASIIHGAWQEITEKLEWAMVYLSKNGKKSRQRKSKQNNTLDGIINSLAA
;
A
#
# COMPACT_ATOMS: atom_id res chain seq x y z
N MET A 1 -12.40 -2.42 22.13
CA MET A 1 -13.50 -3.02 21.34
C MET A 1 -14.34 -1.96 20.62
N PHE A 2 -14.95 -0.98 21.31
CA PHE A 2 -15.81 0.02 20.67
C PHE A 2 -15.18 0.79 19.49
N MET A 3 -14.00 1.41 19.69
CA MET A 3 -13.34 2.20 18.64
C MET A 3 -13.00 1.38 17.39
N ARG A 4 -12.61 0.11 17.58
CA ARG A 4 -12.36 -0.81 16.47
C ARG A 4 -13.63 -1.08 15.67
N ALA A 5 -14.73 -1.41 16.34
CA ALA A 5 -16.02 -1.66 15.68
C ALA A 5 -16.51 -0.42 14.91
N LEU A 6 -16.31 0.78 15.45
CA LEU A 6 -16.66 2.04 14.77
C LEU A 6 -15.82 2.25 13.51
N VAL A 7 -14.53 1.93 13.55
CA VAL A 7 -13.64 1.99 12.38
C VAL A 7 -14.04 0.94 11.34
N GLU A 8 -14.30 -0.29 11.74
CA GLU A 8 -14.76 -1.36 10.83
C GLU A 8 -16.05 -0.95 10.12
N ARG A 9 -17.00 -0.31 10.84
CA ARG A 9 -18.19 0.30 10.25
C ARG A 9 -17.84 1.43 9.28
N ALA A 10 -16.93 2.33 9.64
CA ALA A 10 -16.52 3.43 8.76
C ALA A 10 -15.86 2.93 7.45
N ILE A 11 -15.06 1.87 7.54
CA ILE A 11 -14.46 1.17 6.39
C ILE A 11 -15.53 0.50 5.52
N ALA A 12 -16.52 -0.15 6.14
CA ALA A 12 -17.63 -0.78 5.41
C ALA A 12 -18.44 0.26 4.62
N LEU A 13 -18.59 1.47 5.16
CA LEU A 13 -19.29 2.58 4.52
C LEU A 13 -18.43 3.37 3.52
N ARG A 14 -17.16 3.02 3.28
CA ARG A 14 -16.26 3.78 2.40
C ARG A 14 -16.87 4.04 1.02
N LEU A 15 -16.47 5.14 0.40
CA LEU A 15 -16.80 5.41 -1.00
C LEU A 15 -16.02 4.43 -1.87
N LYS A 16 -16.73 3.72 -2.75
CA LYS A 16 -16.13 2.82 -3.75
C LYS A 16 -15.77 3.64 -4.98
N GLU A 17 -14.66 3.28 -5.64
CA GLU A 17 -14.18 3.88 -6.90
C GLU A 17 -13.77 5.37 -6.80
N CYS A 18 -12.66 5.64 -6.12
CA CYS A 18 -12.10 7.00 -5.99
C CYS A 18 -11.00 7.31 -7.02
N LEU A 19 -10.63 6.34 -7.86
CA LEU A 19 -9.58 6.48 -8.86
C LEU A 19 -10.20 6.48 -10.26
N PRO A 20 -10.34 7.65 -10.90
CA PRO A 20 -10.89 7.73 -12.25
C PRO A 20 -9.96 7.04 -13.25
N ASP A 21 -10.54 6.48 -14.32
CA ASP A 21 -9.82 5.97 -15.50
C ASP A 21 -8.77 4.88 -15.21
N ALA A 22 -9.06 3.98 -14.27
CA ALA A 22 -8.23 2.82 -13.95
C ALA A 22 -8.22 1.72 -15.05
N HIS A 23 -8.39 2.08 -16.33
CA HIS A 23 -8.47 1.16 -17.46
C HIS A 23 -7.24 0.24 -17.58
N GLY A 24 -6.04 0.74 -17.23
CA GLY A 24 -4.83 -0.07 -17.19
C GLY A 24 -4.82 -1.17 -16.12
N LEU A 25 -5.77 -1.13 -15.18
CA LEU A 25 -6.03 -2.14 -14.16
C LEU A 25 -7.34 -2.90 -14.42
N ALA A 26 -7.99 -2.65 -15.57
CA ALA A 26 -9.15 -3.43 -15.99
C ALA A 26 -8.79 -4.91 -15.96
N GLY A 27 -9.65 -5.74 -15.40
CA GLY A 27 -9.40 -7.17 -15.19
C GLY A 27 -9.10 -7.58 -13.75
N PHE A 28 -8.89 -6.62 -12.83
CA PHE A 28 -8.94 -6.90 -11.39
C PHE A 28 -10.18 -6.25 -10.79
N GLU A 29 -10.96 -7.03 -10.02
CA GLU A 29 -12.03 -6.47 -9.18
C GLU A 29 -11.47 -5.47 -8.16
N GLN A 30 -10.24 -5.74 -7.70
CA GLN A 30 -9.54 -4.86 -6.78
C GLN A 30 -8.03 -5.05 -6.86
N VAL A 31 -7.29 -3.96 -6.64
CA VAL A 31 -5.84 -4.00 -6.38
C VAL A 31 -5.63 -3.65 -4.91
N LEU A 32 -5.16 -4.63 -4.14
CA LEU A 32 -4.90 -4.54 -2.71
C LEU A 32 -3.43 -4.21 -2.46
N LEU A 33 -3.18 -3.20 -1.65
CA LEU A 33 -1.85 -2.89 -1.13
C LEU A 33 -1.78 -3.40 0.31
N GLN A 34 -0.74 -4.17 0.64
CA GLN A 34 -0.48 -4.63 2.00
C GLN A 34 0.85 -4.07 2.49
N ASP A 35 0.84 -3.46 3.66
CA ASP A 35 2.06 -2.97 4.31
C ASP A 35 1.87 -2.79 5.82
N GLY A 36 3.00 -2.76 6.53
CA GLY A 36 3.09 -2.57 7.97
C GLY A 36 3.58 -1.17 8.33
N SER A 37 3.32 -0.75 9.55
CA SER A 37 3.98 0.42 10.08
C SER A 37 4.08 0.37 11.59
N SER A 38 5.31 0.32 12.07
CA SER A 38 5.58 0.32 13.50
C SER A 38 5.92 1.69 14.08
N PHE A 39 5.69 1.80 15.39
CA PHE A 39 6.13 2.92 16.21
C PHE A 39 6.19 2.57 17.69
N ALA A 40 7.02 3.32 18.42
CA ALA A 40 7.20 3.14 19.85
C ALA A 40 5.93 3.52 20.64
N LEU A 41 5.66 2.74 21.68
CA LEU A 41 4.68 3.04 22.72
C LEU A 41 5.38 3.40 24.04
N HIS A 42 4.58 3.76 25.06
CA HIS A 42 5.10 3.98 26.41
C HIS A 42 5.78 2.70 26.94
N PRO A 43 6.98 2.77 27.57
CA PRO A 43 7.75 1.59 27.97
C PRO A 43 7.01 0.56 28.83
N GLN A 44 6.11 1.01 29.72
CA GLN A 44 5.28 0.12 30.56
C GLN A 44 4.33 -0.79 29.77
N LEU A 45 4.13 -0.57 28.47
CA LEU A 45 3.35 -1.47 27.62
C LEU A 45 4.18 -2.61 27.02
N ALA A 46 5.47 -2.75 27.37
CA ALA A 46 6.37 -3.76 26.79
C ALA A 46 5.91 -5.20 27.02
N GLU A 47 5.19 -5.47 28.10
CA GLU A 47 4.61 -6.79 28.35
C GLU A 47 3.54 -7.16 27.31
N HIS A 48 2.76 -6.18 26.85
CA HIS A 48 1.69 -6.38 25.87
C HIS A 48 2.14 -6.16 24.42
N PHE A 49 3.09 -5.26 24.22
CA PHE A 49 3.59 -4.82 22.91
C PHE A 49 5.13 -4.81 22.92
N PRO A 50 5.79 -5.98 23.04
CA PRO A 50 7.24 -6.04 23.00
C PRO A 50 7.78 -5.47 21.68
N GLY A 51 8.82 -4.64 21.79
CA GLY A 51 9.51 -4.06 20.64
C GLY A 51 10.56 -5.00 20.04
N ARG A 52 10.77 -4.93 18.72
CA ARG A 52 11.91 -5.59 18.06
C ARG A 52 13.22 -4.86 18.34
N PHE A 53 13.16 -3.53 18.53
CA PHE A 53 14.32 -2.65 18.70
C PHE A 53 14.34 -1.99 20.09
N ASN A 54 14.76 -2.77 21.08
CA ASN A 54 14.76 -2.37 22.50
C ASN A 54 15.70 -1.21 22.86
N LYS A 55 16.59 -0.80 21.94
CA LYS A 55 17.54 0.29 22.17
C LYS A 55 16.87 1.66 22.37
N HIS A 56 15.70 1.86 21.77
CA HIS A 56 15.00 3.15 21.80
C HIS A 56 13.71 3.13 22.61
N SER A 57 12.92 2.07 22.48
CA SER A 57 11.78 1.80 23.36
C SER A 57 11.60 0.30 23.51
N PRO A 58 11.39 -0.22 24.73
CA PRO A 58 11.09 -1.64 24.92
C PRO A 58 9.67 -2.01 24.47
N ALA A 59 8.79 -1.02 24.24
CA ALA A 59 7.43 -1.22 23.79
C ALA A 59 7.23 -0.62 22.39
N ALA A 60 6.74 -1.43 21.45
CA ALA A 60 6.39 -0.97 20.11
C ALA A 60 5.23 -1.78 19.51
N VAL A 61 4.43 -1.08 18.71
CA VAL A 61 3.24 -1.61 18.06
C VAL A 61 3.41 -1.55 16.55
N GLU A 62 2.87 -2.55 15.86
CA GLU A 62 2.82 -2.67 14.41
C GLU A 62 1.36 -2.55 13.95
N CYS A 63 1.09 -1.64 13.01
CA CYS A 63 -0.20 -1.53 12.34
C CYS A 63 -0.13 -2.19 10.97
N HIS A 64 -0.75 -3.35 10.79
CA HIS A 64 -0.84 -4.03 9.49
C HIS A 64 -2.06 -3.53 8.75
N MET A 65 -1.86 -2.96 7.55
CA MET A 65 -2.91 -2.32 6.79
C MET A 65 -3.07 -2.99 5.42
N THR A 66 -4.32 -3.27 5.04
CA THR A 66 -4.71 -3.55 3.66
C THR A 66 -5.50 -2.36 3.12
N MET A 67 -5.08 -1.82 1.98
CA MET A 67 -5.75 -0.70 1.32
C MET A 67 -6.17 -1.06 -0.10
N SER A 68 -7.34 -0.58 -0.52
CA SER A 68 -7.77 -0.60 -1.92
C SER A 68 -7.06 0.51 -2.68
N LEU A 69 -6.32 0.16 -3.74
CA LEU A 69 -5.77 1.17 -4.65
C LEU A 69 -6.88 1.90 -5.40
N LEU A 70 -7.90 1.16 -5.88
CA LEU A 70 -9.00 1.70 -6.67
C LEU A 70 -9.91 2.63 -5.86
N ASP A 71 -10.21 2.25 -4.61
CA ASP A 71 -10.98 3.12 -3.70
C ASP A 71 -10.09 4.17 -3.02
N GLN A 72 -8.76 4.08 -3.18
CA GLN A 72 -7.77 4.86 -2.42
C GLN A 72 -8.08 4.88 -0.90
N SER A 73 -8.53 3.76 -0.34
CA SER A 73 -9.12 3.71 1.00
C SER A 73 -8.77 2.42 1.75
N PRO A 74 -8.56 2.47 3.09
CA PRO A 74 -8.38 1.29 3.92
C PRO A 74 -9.51 0.26 3.76
N ILE A 75 -9.16 -1.02 3.80
CA ILE A 75 -10.08 -2.17 3.79
C ILE A 75 -10.04 -2.91 5.12
N SER A 76 -8.86 -3.01 5.72
CA SER A 76 -8.69 -3.65 7.01
C SER A 76 -7.41 -3.17 7.66
N MET A 77 -7.43 -3.11 8.98
CA MET A 77 -6.23 -2.91 9.78
C MET A 77 -6.23 -3.94 10.91
N SER A 78 -5.06 -4.37 11.34
CA SER A 78 -4.86 -5.07 12.61
C SER A 78 -3.66 -4.46 13.34
N ILE A 79 -3.64 -4.63 14.66
CA ILE A 79 -2.62 -4.06 15.54
C ILE A 79 -2.02 -5.21 16.34
N THR A 80 -0.69 -5.31 16.33
CA THR A 80 0.05 -6.35 17.04
C THR A 80 1.31 -5.78 17.69
N ALA A 81 1.98 -6.59 18.51
CA ALA A 81 3.36 -6.29 18.90
C ALA A 81 4.27 -6.24 17.66
N ASP A 82 5.31 -5.39 17.71
CA ASP A 82 6.32 -5.21 16.66
C ASP A 82 7.20 -6.46 16.44
N THR A 83 7.22 -7.37 17.41
CA THR A 83 7.87 -8.68 17.28
C THR A 83 7.06 -9.68 16.45
N GLU A 84 5.76 -9.45 16.22
CA GLU A 84 4.93 -10.37 15.45
C GLU A 84 5.30 -10.36 13.96
N SER A 85 5.19 -11.52 13.31
CA SER A 85 5.51 -11.63 11.89
C SER A 85 4.41 -11.01 11.03
N GLU A 86 4.77 -9.98 10.25
CA GLU A 86 3.90 -9.31 9.28
C GLU A 86 3.20 -10.26 8.30
N ARG A 87 3.81 -11.41 7.97
CA ARG A 87 3.24 -12.41 7.05
C ARG A 87 1.92 -13.00 7.52
N LYS A 88 1.68 -13.04 8.84
CA LYS A 88 0.41 -13.51 9.41
C LYS A 88 -0.76 -12.57 9.11
N HIS A 89 -0.48 -11.35 8.69
CA HIS A 89 -1.46 -10.30 8.42
C HIS A 89 -1.67 -10.05 6.93
N LEU A 90 -1.20 -10.96 6.07
CA LEU A 90 -1.60 -11.00 4.67
C LEU A 90 -3.11 -11.29 4.56
N PRO A 91 -3.82 -10.74 3.57
CA PRO A 91 -5.19 -11.15 3.26
C PRO A 91 -5.28 -12.65 3.07
N ALA A 92 -6.39 -13.28 3.46
CA ALA A 92 -6.57 -14.70 3.20
C ALA A 92 -6.50 -14.99 1.69
N ALA A 93 -5.80 -16.03 1.26
CA ALA A 93 -5.59 -16.33 -0.15
C ALA A 93 -6.92 -16.45 -0.94
N ASN A 94 -7.94 -17.07 -0.35
CA ASN A 94 -9.26 -17.21 -0.96
C ASN A 94 -9.99 -15.87 -1.16
N SER A 95 -9.67 -14.84 -0.38
CA SER A 95 -10.26 -13.49 -0.52
C SER A 95 -9.71 -12.71 -1.72
N LEU A 96 -8.63 -13.22 -2.34
CA LEU A 96 -7.92 -12.61 -3.47
C LEU A 96 -8.38 -13.11 -4.84
N ASN A 97 -9.42 -13.95 -4.93
CA ASN A 97 -10.01 -14.34 -6.20
C ASN A 97 -10.33 -13.09 -7.05
N ASN A 98 -9.87 -13.07 -8.32
CA ASN A 98 -9.99 -11.94 -9.25
C ASN A 98 -9.36 -10.60 -8.77
N LYS A 99 -8.55 -10.62 -7.71
CA LYS A 99 -7.88 -9.44 -7.15
C LYS A 99 -6.36 -9.57 -7.29
N LEU A 100 -5.68 -8.43 -7.24
CA LEU A 100 -4.23 -8.34 -7.25
C LEU A 100 -3.72 -7.87 -5.88
N LEU A 101 -2.79 -8.60 -5.28
CA LEU A 101 -2.05 -8.16 -4.09
C LEU A 101 -0.69 -7.55 -4.45
N LEU A 102 -0.42 -6.35 -3.94
CA LEU A 102 0.90 -5.69 -3.94
C LEU A 102 1.47 -5.63 -2.52
N ALA A 103 2.66 -6.19 -2.32
CA ALA A 103 3.33 -6.22 -1.00
C ALA A 103 4.86 -6.12 -1.12
N ASP A 104 5.55 -5.77 -0.03
CA ASP A 104 7.02 -5.68 0.01
C ASP A 104 7.72 -7.02 0.29
N ALA A 105 9.05 -7.03 0.23
CA ALA A 105 9.90 -8.22 0.35
C ALA A 105 9.81 -8.92 1.71
N GLY A 106 9.36 -8.23 2.76
CA GLY A 106 9.05 -8.83 4.07
C GLY A 106 7.96 -9.90 4.00
N TYR A 107 7.04 -9.77 3.05
CA TYR A 107 5.86 -10.62 2.90
C TYR A 107 6.08 -11.87 2.04
N ILE A 108 7.30 -12.14 1.58
CA ILE A 108 7.56 -13.30 0.72
C ILE A 108 7.25 -14.61 1.46
N SER A 109 6.27 -15.34 0.96
CA SER A 109 5.95 -16.72 1.33
C SER A 109 5.53 -17.50 0.08
N ARG A 110 6.37 -18.45 -0.35
CA ARG A 110 6.13 -19.22 -1.59
C ARG A 110 4.89 -20.11 -1.49
N GLU A 111 4.63 -20.64 -0.29
CA GLU A 111 3.44 -21.43 0.01
C GLU A 111 2.18 -20.59 -0.15
N TYR A 112 2.12 -19.46 0.56
CA TYR A 112 0.99 -18.53 0.46
C TYR A 112 0.73 -18.08 -1.00
N PHE A 113 1.78 -17.74 -1.75
CA PHE A 113 1.60 -17.33 -3.15
C PHE A 113 1.12 -18.46 -4.07
N ALA A 114 1.45 -19.71 -3.76
CA ALA A 114 0.88 -20.87 -4.43
C ALA A 114 -0.62 -21.00 -4.11
N ASP A 115 -1.02 -20.78 -2.86
CA ASP A 115 -2.43 -20.77 -2.45
C ASP A 115 -3.22 -19.62 -3.11
N VAL A 116 -2.64 -18.42 -3.19
CA VAL A 116 -3.23 -17.28 -3.93
C VAL A 116 -3.48 -17.66 -5.39
N THR A 117 -2.50 -18.28 -6.03
CA THR A 117 -2.63 -18.74 -7.43
C THR A 117 -3.73 -19.80 -7.56
N LYS A 118 -3.78 -20.76 -6.63
CA LYS A 118 -4.83 -21.80 -6.59
C LYS A 118 -6.23 -21.19 -6.40
N ALA A 119 -6.33 -20.12 -5.62
CA ALA A 119 -7.56 -19.36 -5.40
C ALA A 119 -7.95 -18.43 -6.57
N LYS A 120 -7.24 -18.49 -7.71
CA LYS A 120 -7.41 -17.60 -8.88
C LYS A 120 -7.15 -16.12 -8.55
N GLY A 121 -6.34 -15.85 -7.53
CA GLY A 121 -5.84 -14.52 -7.22
C GLY A 121 -4.51 -14.22 -7.89
N SER A 122 -4.19 -12.94 -7.99
CA SER A 122 -2.92 -12.44 -8.52
C SER A 122 -2.08 -11.79 -7.43
N TYR A 123 -0.76 -11.84 -7.56
CA TYR A 123 0.15 -11.14 -6.67
C TYR A 123 1.34 -10.55 -7.43
N LEU A 124 1.87 -9.46 -6.89
CA LEU A 124 3.12 -8.85 -7.31
C LEU A 124 3.85 -8.32 -6.07
N VAL A 125 4.97 -8.94 -5.74
CA VAL A 125 5.72 -8.68 -4.51
C VAL A 125 7.17 -8.37 -4.83
N ARG A 126 7.79 -7.49 -4.05
CA ARG A 126 9.23 -7.24 -4.16
C ARG A 126 10.00 -8.52 -3.83
N GLY A 127 10.92 -8.93 -4.70
CA GLY A 127 11.83 -10.02 -4.39
C GLY A 127 12.93 -9.58 -3.43
N SER A 128 13.30 -10.46 -2.50
CA SER A 128 14.45 -10.25 -1.64
C SER A 128 15.75 -10.59 -2.39
N GLN A 129 16.85 -9.94 -2.00
CA GLN A 129 18.18 -10.22 -2.56
C GLN A 129 18.68 -11.65 -2.24
N ASN A 130 18.03 -12.31 -1.28
CA ASN A 130 18.36 -13.68 -0.88
C ASN A 130 17.70 -14.74 -1.75
N LEU A 131 16.77 -14.37 -2.64
CA LEU A 131 16.15 -15.32 -3.56
C LEU A 131 17.21 -15.98 -4.45
N ASN A 132 17.20 -17.31 -4.46
CA ASN A 132 18.09 -18.11 -5.33
C ASN A 132 17.36 -19.27 -6.03
N PRO A 133 16.26 -18.99 -6.76
CA PRO A 133 15.54 -20.03 -7.48
C PRO A 133 16.34 -20.55 -8.69
N LYS A 134 15.94 -21.72 -9.20
CA LYS A 134 16.47 -22.31 -10.43
C LYS A 134 15.68 -21.80 -11.63
N VAL A 135 16.36 -21.28 -12.64
CA VAL A 135 15.74 -20.79 -13.88
C VAL A 135 15.18 -21.96 -14.69
N GLN A 136 13.93 -21.82 -15.12
CA GLN A 136 13.19 -22.77 -15.98
C GLN A 136 12.98 -22.21 -17.39
N ALA A 137 12.83 -20.90 -17.52
CA ALA A 137 12.86 -20.18 -18.78
C ALA A 137 13.36 -18.76 -18.52
N ALA A 138 13.97 -18.13 -19.52
CA ALA A 138 14.52 -16.79 -19.38
C ALA A 138 14.32 -16.00 -20.66
N TYR A 139 13.83 -14.77 -20.53
CA TYR A 139 13.58 -13.86 -21.63
C TYR A 139 14.21 -12.51 -21.36
N ARG A 140 14.69 -11.86 -22.43
CA ARG A 140 15.10 -10.45 -22.39
C ARG A 140 13.88 -9.54 -22.50
N GLN A 141 14.13 -8.25 -22.33
CA GLN A 141 13.15 -7.17 -22.55
C GLN A 141 12.49 -7.22 -23.94
N ASP A 142 13.23 -7.61 -24.98
CA ASP A 142 12.72 -7.72 -26.36
C ASP A 142 11.95 -9.04 -26.61
N GLY A 143 11.69 -9.83 -25.56
CA GLY A 143 10.99 -11.11 -25.64
C GLY A 143 11.86 -12.27 -26.12
N ARG A 144 13.13 -12.03 -26.51
CA ARG A 144 14.01 -13.10 -26.97
C ARG A 144 14.40 -14.04 -25.84
N GLU A 145 14.28 -15.33 -26.09
CA GLU A 145 14.66 -16.37 -25.13
C GLU A 145 16.18 -16.39 -24.90
N MET A 146 16.58 -16.78 -23.69
CA MET A 146 17.97 -16.93 -23.27
C MET A 146 18.25 -18.36 -22.77
N PRO A 147 18.38 -19.36 -23.67
CA PRO A 147 18.58 -20.77 -23.29
C PRO A 147 19.82 -21.01 -22.42
N LYS A 148 20.86 -20.18 -22.56
CA LYS A 148 22.10 -20.24 -21.75
C LYS A 148 21.89 -20.01 -20.24
N LEU A 149 20.73 -19.50 -19.84
CA LEU A 149 20.38 -19.29 -18.43
C LEU A 149 19.56 -20.45 -17.85
N LEU A 150 19.07 -21.36 -18.68
CA LEU A 150 18.29 -22.51 -18.25
C LEU A 150 19.07 -23.34 -17.22
N GLY A 151 18.40 -23.69 -16.12
CA GLY A 151 18.96 -24.51 -15.06
C GLY A 151 19.93 -23.81 -14.10
N LYS A 152 20.40 -22.59 -14.41
CA LYS A 152 21.24 -21.80 -13.50
C LYS A 152 20.46 -21.32 -12.28
N LYS A 153 21.17 -21.10 -11.17
CA LYS A 153 20.58 -20.41 -10.02
C LYS A 153 20.64 -18.90 -10.22
N LEU A 154 19.65 -18.17 -9.71
CA LEU A 154 19.55 -16.71 -9.90
C LEU A 154 20.81 -15.95 -9.45
N LYS A 155 21.45 -16.37 -8.35
CA LYS A 155 22.66 -15.75 -7.81
C LYS A 155 23.91 -16.00 -8.67
N ASP A 156 23.89 -17.02 -9.54
CA ASP A 156 24.99 -17.32 -10.46
C ASP A 156 24.94 -16.45 -11.73
N ILE A 157 23.86 -15.68 -11.91
CA ILE A 157 23.65 -14.82 -13.08
C ILE A 157 24.00 -13.38 -12.69
N ASP A 158 25.27 -13.02 -12.83
CA ASP A 158 25.78 -11.67 -12.57
C ASP A 158 25.86 -10.80 -13.84
N ARG A 159 26.38 -9.56 -13.70
CA ARG A 159 26.57 -8.62 -14.82
C ARG A 159 27.68 -9.04 -15.79
N ARG A 160 28.61 -9.91 -15.38
CA ARG A 160 29.71 -10.39 -16.22
C ARG A 160 29.20 -11.47 -17.18
N SER A 161 28.39 -12.38 -16.66
CA SER A 161 27.77 -13.49 -17.39
C SER A 161 26.53 -13.08 -18.18
N CYS A 162 25.80 -12.05 -17.75
CA CYS A 162 24.61 -11.55 -18.44
C CYS A 162 24.50 -10.01 -18.41
N ARG A 163 24.60 -9.40 -19.60
CA ARG A 163 24.50 -7.94 -19.76
C ARG A 163 23.08 -7.42 -20.00
N ALA A 164 22.05 -8.28 -20.03
CA ALA A 164 20.67 -7.83 -20.12
C ALA A 164 20.30 -6.93 -18.93
N GLU A 165 19.68 -5.78 -19.20
CA GLU A 165 19.22 -4.88 -18.15
C GLU A 165 18.01 -5.48 -17.43
N VAL A 166 17.03 -5.97 -18.20
CA VAL A 166 15.85 -6.65 -17.70
C VAL A 166 15.90 -8.12 -18.11
N LEU A 167 15.63 -8.98 -17.14
CA LEU A 167 15.35 -10.40 -17.33
C LEU A 167 13.96 -10.70 -16.80
N ASP A 168 13.20 -11.44 -17.59
CA ASP A 168 11.90 -11.95 -17.22
C ASP A 168 11.95 -13.47 -17.23
N LEU A 169 11.80 -14.09 -16.06
CA LEU A 169 12.21 -15.45 -15.79
C LEU A 169 11.02 -16.26 -15.30
N ASP A 170 10.88 -17.49 -15.79
CA ASP A 170 10.12 -18.51 -15.09
C ASP A 170 11.08 -19.31 -14.24
N VAL A 171 10.77 -19.44 -12.95
CA VAL A 171 11.71 -20.01 -11.98
C VAL A 171 11.02 -21.00 -11.05
N SER A 172 11.83 -21.88 -10.45
CA SER A 172 11.36 -22.85 -9.47
C SER A 172 12.20 -22.82 -8.18
N SER A 173 11.54 -23.04 -7.05
CA SER A 173 12.16 -23.25 -5.74
C SER A 173 11.51 -24.44 -5.06
N GLY A 174 12.14 -25.61 -5.18
CA GLY A 174 11.50 -26.88 -4.81
C GLY A 174 10.26 -27.12 -5.68
N LYS A 175 9.12 -27.41 -5.04
CA LYS A 175 7.83 -27.62 -5.74
C LYS A 175 7.18 -26.34 -6.27
N TYR A 176 7.59 -25.16 -5.80
CA TYR A 176 6.94 -23.90 -6.14
C TYR A 176 7.51 -23.32 -7.43
N LYS A 177 6.63 -23.00 -8.38
CA LYS A 177 6.95 -22.31 -9.65
C LYS A 177 6.32 -20.92 -9.65
N TYR A 178 7.03 -19.93 -10.18
CA TYR A 178 6.55 -18.55 -10.25
C TYR A 178 7.36 -17.75 -11.28
N ARG A 179 6.82 -16.59 -11.68
CA ARG A 179 7.50 -15.64 -12.56
C ARG A 179 8.32 -14.65 -11.73
N LEU A 180 9.51 -14.31 -12.20
CA LEU A 180 10.44 -13.40 -11.56
C LEU A 180 11.00 -12.43 -12.60
N ILE A 181 10.80 -11.14 -12.35
CA ILE A 181 11.41 -10.07 -13.15
C ILE A 181 12.58 -9.52 -12.38
N ARG A 182 13.74 -9.40 -13.03
CA ARG A 182 14.96 -8.84 -12.46
C ARG A 182 15.47 -7.73 -13.35
N ARG A 183 15.64 -6.53 -12.79
CA ARG A 183 16.22 -5.38 -13.48
C ARG A 183 17.51 -4.91 -12.80
N TRP A 184 18.53 -4.61 -13.59
CA TRP A 184 19.72 -3.88 -13.15
C TRP A 184 19.45 -2.38 -13.15
N PHE A 185 19.70 -1.71 -12.03
CA PHE A 185 19.68 -0.25 -11.92
C PHE A 185 21.13 0.25 -11.86
N ALA A 186 21.56 0.97 -12.89
CA ALA A 186 22.95 1.40 -13.04
C ALA A 186 23.34 2.45 -12.00
N GLU A 187 22.43 3.39 -11.71
CA GLU A 187 22.62 4.46 -10.74
C GLU A 187 22.82 3.92 -9.32
N GLU A 188 22.06 2.86 -8.98
CA GLU A 188 22.09 2.23 -7.66
C GLU A 188 23.08 1.05 -7.59
N LYS A 189 23.73 0.70 -8.72
CA LYS A 189 24.62 -0.46 -8.89
C LYS A 189 24.08 -1.74 -8.25
N ARG A 190 22.77 -2.00 -8.39
CA ARG A 190 22.12 -3.18 -7.79
C ARG A 190 21.03 -3.77 -8.68
N PHE A 191 20.73 -5.03 -8.42
CA PHE A 191 19.55 -5.68 -8.98
C PHE A 191 18.32 -5.44 -8.12
N CYS A 192 17.20 -5.27 -8.81
CA CYS A 192 15.87 -5.16 -8.27
C CYS A 192 15.05 -6.33 -8.79
N ILE A 193 14.35 -7.02 -7.90
CA ILE A 193 13.63 -8.25 -8.21
C ILE A 193 12.15 -8.05 -7.90
N TRP A 194 11.28 -8.62 -8.73
CA TRP A 194 9.84 -8.72 -8.51
C TRP A 194 9.40 -10.16 -8.74
N MET A 195 8.51 -10.65 -7.87
CA MET A 195 7.93 -11.98 -7.92
C MET A 195 6.43 -11.85 -8.20
N THR A 196 5.91 -12.60 -9.18
CA THR A 196 4.51 -12.48 -9.60
C THR A 196 3.99 -13.76 -10.24
N ASN A 197 2.67 -13.88 -10.36
CA ASN A 197 1.98 -14.85 -11.20
C ASN A 197 1.24 -14.19 -12.38
N LEU A 198 1.45 -12.89 -12.62
CA LEU A 198 0.81 -12.19 -13.73
C LEU A 198 1.29 -12.77 -15.08
N PRO A 199 0.36 -13.00 -16.05
CA PRO A 199 0.70 -13.54 -17.36
C PRO A 199 1.54 -12.56 -18.17
N ARG A 200 2.54 -13.07 -18.90
CA ARG A 200 3.55 -12.26 -19.62
C ARG A 200 2.93 -11.48 -20.77
N GLU A 201 1.93 -12.07 -21.42
CA GLU A 201 1.23 -11.55 -22.61
C GLU A 201 0.51 -10.24 -22.28
N ARG A 202 -0.16 -10.20 -21.11
CA ARG A 202 -0.88 -9.01 -20.64
C ARG A 202 -0.01 -8.08 -19.81
N TRP A 203 0.93 -8.64 -19.06
CA TRP A 203 1.79 -7.91 -18.13
C TRP A 203 3.26 -8.14 -18.45
N PRO A 204 3.82 -7.50 -19.50
CA PRO A 204 5.26 -7.54 -19.77
C PRO A 204 6.05 -6.94 -18.60
N ALA A 205 7.37 -7.20 -18.57
CA ALA A 205 8.23 -6.84 -17.46
C ALA A 205 8.14 -5.34 -17.10
N GLU A 206 8.05 -4.46 -18.10
CA GLU A 206 7.89 -3.02 -17.94
C GLU A 206 6.60 -2.67 -17.18
N LYS A 207 5.46 -3.26 -17.59
CA LYS A 207 4.17 -3.02 -16.93
C LYS A 207 4.16 -3.53 -15.50
N VAL A 208 4.77 -4.69 -15.23
CA VAL A 208 4.90 -5.21 -13.86
C VAL A 208 5.74 -4.27 -12.99
N MET A 209 6.89 -3.79 -13.49
CA MET A 209 7.72 -2.84 -12.75
C MET A 209 6.99 -1.50 -12.52
N ALA A 210 6.25 -1.01 -13.51
CA ALA A 210 5.44 0.20 -13.39
C ALA A 210 4.33 0.02 -12.35
N LEU A 211 3.59 -1.09 -12.41
CA LEU A 211 2.51 -1.44 -11.49
C LEU A 211 2.98 -1.52 -10.04
N TYR A 212 4.17 -2.08 -9.78
CA TYR A 212 4.72 -2.17 -8.43
C TYR A 212 4.89 -0.79 -7.77
N ARG A 213 5.12 0.27 -8.56
CA ARG A 213 5.25 1.64 -8.02
C ARG A 213 3.98 2.15 -7.35
N CYS A 214 2.80 1.61 -7.72
CA CYS A 214 1.53 1.92 -7.05
C CYS A 214 1.52 1.50 -5.58
N ARG A 215 2.38 0.56 -5.15
CA ARG A 215 2.48 0.18 -3.73
C ARG A 215 2.76 1.39 -2.84
N TRP A 216 3.52 2.38 -3.30
CA TRP A 216 3.83 3.59 -2.52
C TRP A 216 2.60 4.35 -1.99
N GLN A 217 1.40 4.14 -2.57
CA GLN A 217 0.18 4.77 -2.05
C GLN A 217 -0.14 4.36 -0.61
N ILE A 218 0.20 3.14 -0.17
CA ILE A 218 0.00 2.75 1.24
C ILE A 218 1.01 3.45 2.17
N GLU A 219 2.21 3.74 1.71
CA GLU A 219 3.17 4.54 2.48
C GLU A 219 2.71 5.99 2.62
N LEU A 220 2.08 6.56 1.57
CA LEU A 220 1.44 7.88 1.67
C LEU A 220 0.28 7.86 2.66
N LEU A 221 -0.52 6.79 2.72
CA LEU A 221 -1.56 6.61 3.74
C LEU A 221 -0.94 6.59 5.16
N PHE A 222 0.13 5.81 5.38
CA PHE A 222 0.81 5.81 6.69
C PHE A 222 1.44 7.16 7.03
N LYS A 223 1.99 7.87 6.05
CA LYS A 223 2.47 9.25 6.24
C LYS A 223 1.33 10.17 6.69
N GLU A 224 0.15 10.05 6.08
CA GLU A 224 -1.03 10.80 6.47
C GLU A 224 -1.46 10.48 7.92
N LEU A 225 -1.51 9.20 8.28
CA LEU A 225 -1.84 8.77 9.64
C LEU A 225 -0.87 9.36 10.68
N LYS A 226 0.44 9.24 10.41
CA LYS A 226 1.50 9.71 11.31
C LYS A 226 1.54 11.23 11.42
N SER A 227 1.50 11.95 10.30
CA SER A 227 1.71 13.40 10.26
C SER A 227 0.44 14.22 10.50
N HIS A 228 -0.72 13.74 10.07
CA HIS A 228 -1.95 14.54 10.00
C HIS A 228 -3.13 13.94 10.76
N ASN A 229 -3.02 12.70 11.22
CA ASN A 229 -4.00 12.07 12.11
C ASN A 229 -3.39 11.63 13.45
N ARG A 230 -2.20 12.14 13.78
CA ARG A 230 -1.61 12.03 15.12
C ARG A 230 -1.42 10.59 15.61
N LEU A 231 -1.23 9.62 14.71
CA LEU A 231 -1.06 8.20 15.06
C LEU A 231 0.05 7.94 16.10
N LYS A 232 1.04 8.82 16.21
CA LYS A 232 2.15 8.70 17.18
C LYS A 232 2.11 9.72 18.31
N ALA A 233 1.08 10.57 18.39
CA ALA A 233 1.07 11.73 19.29
C ALA A 233 0.30 11.44 20.60
N PHE A 234 0.60 10.30 21.23
CA PHE A 234 0.04 9.94 22.53
C PHE A 234 1.07 9.17 23.36
N ALA A 235 1.02 9.36 24.68
CA ALA A 235 1.85 8.64 25.64
C ALA A 235 0.95 8.18 26.79
N THR A 236 0.61 6.89 26.80
CA THR A 236 -0.26 6.30 27.83
C THR A 236 0.28 4.95 28.26
N ARG A 237 0.10 4.65 29.55
CA ARG A 237 0.45 3.37 30.17
C ARG A 237 -0.67 2.34 30.05
N GLN A 238 -1.87 2.77 29.66
CA GLN A 238 -3.03 1.90 29.58
C GLN A 238 -3.20 1.34 28.17
N LYS A 239 -3.14 0.00 28.04
CA LYS A 239 -3.30 -0.72 26.78
C LYS A 239 -4.56 -0.30 26.02
N ALA A 240 -5.71 -0.27 26.71
CA ALA A 240 -6.99 0.05 26.09
C ALA A 240 -7.04 1.48 25.52
N ILE A 241 -6.40 2.44 26.18
CA ILE A 241 -6.30 3.83 25.67
C ILE A 241 -5.37 3.88 24.46
N ALA A 242 -4.22 3.19 24.50
CA ALA A 242 -3.29 3.15 23.36
C ALA A 242 -3.97 2.57 22.11
N GLU A 243 -4.60 1.39 22.24
CA GLU A 243 -5.36 0.79 21.14
C GLU A 243 -6.50 1.70 20.66
N GLY A 244 -7.26 2.28 21.59
CA GLY A 244 -8.35 3.20 21.28
C GLY A 244 -7.90 4.41 20.45
N LEU A 245 -6.76 5.01 20.79
CA LEU A 245 -6.20 6.16 20.07
C LEU A 245 -5.64 5.78 18.70
N ILE A 246 -5.11 4.57 18.52
CA ILE A 246 -4.71 4.06 17.21
C ILE A 246 -5.93 3.95 16.28
N TRP A 247 -7.01 3.32 16.78
CA TRP A 247 -8.26 3.23 16.04
C TRP A 247 -8.89 4.61 15.80
N ALA A 248 -8.83 5.53 16.77
CA ALA A 248 -9.30 6.90 16.60
C ALA A 248 -8.55 7.65 15.48
N SER A 249 -7.23 7.43 15.37
CA SER A 249 -6.41 8.02 14.30
C SER A 249 -6.88 7.56 12.91
N LEU A 250 -7.15 6.25 12.76
CA LEU A 250 -7.70 5.72 11.51
C LEU A 250 -9.12 6.22 11.23
N LEU A 251 -9.98 6.31 12.26
CA LEU A 251 -11.32 6.88 12.12
C LEU A 251 -11.27 8.33 11.64
N ALA A 252 -10.40 9.15 12.23
CA ALA A 252 -10.22 10.55 11.83
C ALA A 252 -9.81 10.66 10.36
N LEU A 253 -8.92 9.79 9.87
CA LEU A 253 -8.56 9.70 8.46
C LEU A 253 -9.78 9.40 7.58
N LEU A 254 -10.55 8.36 7.94
CA LEU A 254 -11.71 7.93 7.16
C LEU A 254 -12.80 9.02 7.08
N VAL A 255 -13.09 9.68 8.20
CA VAL A 255 -14.07 10.78 8.27
C VAL A 255 -13.61 11.97 7.42
N LYS A 256 -12.35 12.40 7.57
CA LYS A 256 -11.77 13.50 6.78
C LYS A 256 -11.88 13.24 5.29
N ARG A 257 -11.45 12.04 4.85
CA ARG A 257 -11.46 11.66 3.43
C ARG A 257 -12.88 11.57 2.90
N ARG A 258 -13.79 10.90 3.63
CA ARG A 258 -15.19 10.77 3.22
C ARG A 258 -15.83 12.13 3.01
N LEU A 259 -15.73 13.02 4.01
CA LEU A 259 -16.36 14.33 3.93
C LEU A 259 -15.78 15.16 2.78
N ALA A 260 -14.46 15.22 2.64
CA ALA A 260 -13.83 15.96 1.55
C ALA A 260 -14.23 15.41 0.16
N LEU A 261 -14.30 14.09 0.00
CA LEU A 261 -14.72 13.44 -1.24
C LEU A 261 -16.20 13.70 -1.56
N THR A 262 -17.08 13.67 -0.55
CA THR A 262 -18.49 14.00 -0.73
C THR A 262 -18.70 15.48 -1.12
N LEU A 263 -17.88 16.38 -0.58
CA LEU A 263 -17.98 17.81 -0.84
C LEU A 263 -17.43 18.25 -2.21
N ILE A 264 -16.35 17.62 -2.70
CA ILE A 264 -15.60 18.11 -3.88
C ILE A 264 -15.48 17.08 -5.00
N GLY A 265 -15.71 15.80 -4.74
CA GLY A 265 -15.39 14.71 -5.67
C GLY A 265 -13.91 14.31 -5.64
N SER A 266 -13.55 13.25 -6.38
CA SER A 266 -12.26 12.56 -6.24
C SER A 266 -11.16 13.03 -7.20
N ALA A 267 -11.51 13.47 -8.41
CA ALA A 267 -10.59 13.55 -9.55
C ALA A 267 -9.33 14.41 -9.30
N GLU A 268 -9.47 15.52 -8.55
CA GLU A 268 -8.38 16.48 -8.37
C GLU A 268 -7.84 16.56 -6.94
N LEU A 269 -8.38 15.80 -5.99
CA LEU A 269 -8.01 15.96 -4.58
C LEU A 269 -6.67 15.30 -4.23
N SER A 270 -5.92 15.97 -3.36
CA SER A 270 -4.76 15.40 -2.68
C SER A 270 -5.10 15.08 -1.23
N MET A 271 -5.24 13.79 -0.91
CA MET A 271 -5.59 13.34 0.46
C MET A 271 -4.64 13.89 1.53
N LEU A 272 -3.35 14.01 1.21
CA LEU A 272 -2.37 14.64 2.11
C LEU A 272 -2.66 16.12 2.37
N LYS A 273 -3.05 16.91 1.35
CA LYS A 273 -3.40 18.32 1.55
C LYS A 273 -4.70 18.47 2.35
N ILE A 274 -5.70 17.63 2.05
CA ILE A 274 -6.95 17.55 2.80
C ILE A 274 -6.66 17.32 4.29
N ALA A 275 -5.85 16.30 4.59
CA ALA A 275 -5.49 15.95 5.95
C ALA A 275 -4.65 17.04 6.64
N LYS A 276 -3.68 17.64 5.92
CA LYS A 276 -2.82 18.70 6.46
C LYS A 276 -3.62 19.92 6.93
N ASN A 277 -4.65 20.32 6.19
CA ASN A 277 -5.42 21.52 6.47
C ASN A 277 -6.73 21.23 7.24
N SER A 278 -6.92 20.02 7.78
CA SER A 278 -8.19 19.63 8.42
C SER A 278 -8.59 20.53 9.59
N ALA A 279 -7.63 21.13 10.28
CA ALA A 279 -7.95 22.08 11.36
C ALA A 279 -8.77 23.29 10.86
N LEU A 280 -8.56 23.74 9.62
CA LEU A 280 -9.22 24.93 9.08
C LEU A 280 -10.64 24.63 8.60
N TRP A 281 -10.84 23.51 7.88
CA TRP A 281 -12.11 23.22 7.24
C TRP A 281 -13.00 22.26 8.03
N LEU A 282 -12.43 21.37 8.85
CA LEU A 282 -13.21 20.37 9.58
C LEU A 282 -13.60 20.84 10.99
N MET A 283 -12.71 21.55 11.69
CA MET A 283 -12.99 21.96 13.08
C MET A 283 -14.22 22.85 13.23
N PRO A 284 -14.49 23.85 12.35
CA PRO A 284 -15.70 24.64 12.44
C PRO A 284 -16.97 23.78 12.34
N ILE A 285 -16.99 22.80 11.43
CA ILE A 285 -18.11 21.86 11.26
C ILE A 285 -18.30 21.02 12.53
N LEU A 286 -17.21 20.45 13.06
CA LEU A 286 -17.27 19.65 14.29
C LEU A 286 -17.70 20.48 15.50
N ALA A 287 -17.25 21.73 15.61
CA ALA A 287 -17.66 22.63 16.67
C ALA A 287 -19.17 22.91 16.63
N SER A 288 -19.74 23.21 15.46
CA SER A 288 -21.18 23.39 15.30
C SER A 288 -21.97 22.14 15.71
N ILE A 289 -21.49 20.94 15.36
CA ILE A 289 -22.12 19.68 15.80
C ILE A 289 -22.04 19.51 17.32
N ILE A 290 -20.87 19.72 17.92
CA ILE A 290 -20.66 19.55 19.37
C ILE A 290 -21.52 20.51 20.20
N HIS A 291 -21.67 21.75 19.73
CA HIS A 291 -22.47 22.78 20.41
C HIS A 291 -23.95 22.76 20.03
N GLY A 292 -24.39 21.84 19.15
CA GLY A 292 -25.77 21.76 18.70
C GLY A 292 -26.22 22.95 17.84
N ALA A 293 -25.29 23.68 17.22
CA ALA A 293 -25.56 24.80 16.33
C ALA A 293 -25.91 24.30 14.92
N TRP A 294 -27.01 23.54 14.80
CA TRP A 294 -27.40 22.85 13.56
C TRP A 294 -27.64 23.80 12.38
N GLN A 295 -28.11 25.02 12.65
CA GLN A 295 -28.35 26.04 11.62
C GLN A 295 -27.05 26.55 10.97
N GLU A 296 -25.92 26.50 11.68
CA GLU A 296 -24.62 26.96 11.17
C GLU A 296 -23.90 25.90 10.32
N ILE A 297 -24.28 24.62 10.43
CA ILE A 297 -23.57 23.52 9.77
C ILE A 297 -23.52 23.70 8.25
N THR A 298 -24.64 24.11 7.64
CA THR A 298 -24.72 24.35 6.20
C THR A 298 -23.71 25.41 5.76
N GLU A 299 -23.65 26.55 6.45
CA GLU A 299 -22.69 27.62 6.18
C GLU A 299 -21.24 27.11 6.32
N LYS A 300 -20.93 26.32 7.37
CA LYS A 300 -19.57 25.78 7.55
C LYS A 300 -19.20 24.75 6.49
N LEU A 301 -20.16 23.95 6.01
CA LEU A 301 -19.95 23.00 4.91
C LEU A 301 -19.68 23.73 3.60
N GLU A 302 -20.47 24.76 3.27
CA GLU A 302 -20.27 25.59 2.07
C GLU A 302 -18.91 26.29 2.10
N TRP A 303 -18.53 26.85 3.24
CA TRP A 303 -17.21 27.44 3.41
C TRP A 303 -16.09 26.40 3.20
N ALA A 304 -16.24 25.21 3.80
CA ALA A 304 -15.29 24.12 3.63
C ALA A 304 -15.19 23.69 2.16
N MET A 305 -16.30 23.63 1.41
CA MET A 305 -16.30 23.35 -0.02
C MET A 305 -15.45 24.37 -0.78
N VAL A 306 -15.70 25.66 -0.57
CA VAL A 306 -14.95 26.73 -1.23
C VAL A 306 -13.47 26.66 -0.86
N TYR A 307 -13.15 26.45 0.42
CA TYR A 307 -11.77 26.33 0.88
C TYR A 307 -11.04 25.13 0.24
N LEU A 308 -11.67 23.96 0.23
CA LEU A 308 -11.10 22.73 -0.30
C LEU A 308 -10.92 22.78 -1.82
N SER A 309 -11.84 23.42 -2.55
CA SER A 309 -11.71 23.60 -4.01
C SER A 309 -10.44 24.40 -4.39
N LYS A 310 -10.00 25.33 -3.53
CA LYS A 310 -8.81 26.15 -3.74
C LYS A 310 -7.54 25.50 -3.20
N ASN A 311 -7.62 24.85 -2.04
CA ASN A 311 -6.44 24.42 -1.27
C ASN A 311 -6.23 22.90 -1.21
N GLY A 312 -7.25 22.11 -1.52
CA GLY A 312 -7.24 20.64 -1.44
C GLY A 312 -6.73 19.92 -2.69
N LYS A 313 -6.60 20.63 -3.82
CA LYS A 313 -6.26 20.04 -5.11
C LYS A 313 -4.79 19.59 -5.22
N LYS A 314 -4.52 18.53 -5.98
CA LYS A 314 -3.17 18.06 -6.34
C LYS A 314 -2.37 19.22 -6.94
N SER A 315 -1.12 19.40 -6.48
CA SER A 315 -0.23 20.41 -7.09
C SER A 315 0.16 19.97 -8.50
N ARG A 316 0.19 20.92 -9.45
CA ARG A 316 0.76 20.68 -10.79
C ARG A 316 2.18 20.13 -10.65
N GLN A 317 2.41 18.96 -11.22
CA GLN A 317 3.73 18.34 -11.21
C GLN A 317 4.55 18.81 -12.41
N ARG A 318 5.88 18.88 -12.23
CA ARG A 318 6.80 19.09 -13.35
C ARG A 318 6.69 17.90 -14.32
N LYS A 319 6.82 18.15 -15.63
CA LYS A 319 6.75 17.10 -16.68
C LYS A 319 7.67 15.91 -16.38
N SER A 320 8.87 16.16 -15.84
CA SER A 320 9.83 15.11 -15.46
C SER A 320 9.36 14.15 -14.35
N LYS A 321 8.33 14.51 -13.58
CA LYS A 321 7.75 13.66 -12.52
C LYS A 321 6.39 13.06 -12.91
N GLN A 322 5.88 13.36 -14.09
CA GLN A 322 4.53 12.96 -14.50
C GLN A 322 4.36 11.44 -14.51
N ASN A 323 5.38 10.70 -14.96
CA ASN A 323 5.36 9.23 -14.97
C ASN A 323 5.55 8.59 -13.58
N ASN A 324 5.75 9.39 -12.53
CA ASN A 324 5.90 8.94 -11.14
C ASN A 324 4.66 9.23 -10.29
N THR A 325 3.67 9.95 -10.82
CA THR A 325 2.38 10.12 -10.12
C THR A 325 1.53 8.86 -10.27
N LEU A 326 0.57 8.67 -9.37
CA LEU A 326 -0.38 7.56 -9.48
C LEU A 326 -1.09 7.57 -10.85
N ASP A 327 -1.62 8.73 -11.24
CA ASP A 327 -2.32 8.91 -12.51
C ASP A 327 -1.39 8.59 -13.70
N GLY A 328 -0.13 9.06 -13.68
CA GLY A 328 0.83 8.77 -14.74
C GLY A 328 1.25 7.31 -14.81
N ILE A 329 1.34 6.62 -13.67
CA ILE A 329 1.57 5.17 -13.63
C ILE A 329 0.38 4.44 -14.28
N ILE A 330 -0.85 4.74 -13.87
CA ILE A 330 -2.06 4.09 -14.39
C ILE A 330 -2.20 4.29 -15.89
N ASN A 331 -2.00 5.52 -16.37
CA ASN A 331 -2.05 5.82 -17.80
C ASN A 331 -1.00 5.02 -18.58
N SER A 332 0.20 4.83 -18.02
CA SER A 332 1.24 4.00 -18.66
C SER A 332 0.90 2.50 -18.71
N LEU A 333 -0.02 2.03 -17.86
CA LEU A 333 -0.49 0.63 -17.90
C LEU A 333 -1.57 0.40 -18.96
N ALA A 334 -2.31 1.45 -19.32
CA ALA A 334 -3.35 1.40 -20.35
C ALA A 334 -2.80 1.45 -21.78
N ALA A 335 -1.64 2.11 -21.97
CA ALA A 335 -0.89 2.12 -23.24
C ALA A 335 -0.30 0.75 -23.58
#